data_AF-A0AAD9FP29-F1
#
_entry.id   AF-A0AAD9FP29-F1
#
_cell.length_a   1.000
_cell.length_b   1.000
_cell.length_c   1.000
_cell.angle_alpha   90.00
_cell.angle_beta   90.00
_cell.angle_gamma   90.00
#
_symmetry.space_group_name_H-M   'P 1'
#
loop_
_entity.id
_entity.type
_entity.pdbx_description
1 polymer ?
#
loop_
_entity_poly.entity_id
_entity_poly.type
_entity_poly.pdbx_seq_one_letter_code
_entity_poly.pdbx_strand_id
1 'polypeptide(L)'
;MLELWVDDVKQWASKGSAGCLQISIEALFVSICQKKHYLYRQNDRNKRRQKIAQEKKRLLEDIHKYNQQRDGDPIDINTVVEKLSTKSAESMIWPWQGPNRDGVDILTKKGLFDQEMLLSRLTEEKQILVKEMMQHCQYLKDSVSKVQTLMAPVSLITQTGSYPNGITEEGYNGLMCLLRRNLHDLRL
;
A
#
# COMPACT_ATOMS: atom_id res chain seq x y z
N MET A 1 -5.66 2.01 -35.75
CA MET A 1 -5.74 2.11 -34.28
C MET A 1 -4.35 2.43 -33.67
N LEU A 2 -3.31 1.67 -34.01
CA LEU A 2 -1.92 1.98 -33.64
C LEU A 2 -1.39 3.31 -34.21
N GLU A 3 -1.65 3.60 -35.48
CA GLU A 3 -1.25 4.87 -36.14
C GLU A 3 -1.83 6.10 -35.43
N LEU A 4 -3.12 6.06 -35.06
CA LEU A 4 -3.79 7.12 -34.30
C LEU A 4 -3.17 7.33 -32.91
N TRP A 5 -2.80 6.25 -32.22
CA TRP A 5 -2.13 6.34 -30.93
C TRP A 5 -0.72 6.92 -31.06
N VAL A 6 0.03 6.50 -32.08
CA VAL A 6 1.37 7.03 -32.36
C VAL A 6 1.31 8.52 -32.68
N ASP A 7 0.32 8.96 -33.45
CA ASP A 7 0.13 10.37 -33.77
C ASP A 7 -0.32 11.19 -32.57
N ASP A 8 -1.20 10.67 -31.71
CA ASP A 8 -1.56 11.30 -30.44
C ASP A 8 -0.34 11.45 -29.51
N VAL A 9 0.50 10.42 -29.41
CA VAL A 9 1.74 10.45 -28.62
C VAL A 9 2.75 11.45 -29.19
N LYS A 10 2.90 11.50 -30.52
CA LYS A 10 3.76 12.49 -31.19
C LYS A 10 3.25 13.91 -31.00
N GLN A 11 1.94 14.15 -31.14
CA GLN A 11 1.32 15.46 -30.89
C GLN A 11 1.44 15.87 -29.41
N TRP A 12 1.29 14.92 -28.49
CA TRP A 12 1.50 15.15 -27.06
C TRP A 12 2.95 15.56 -26.74
N ALA A 13 3.93 14.86 -27.31
CA ALA A 13 5.34 15.19 -27.17
C ALA A 13 5.74 16.51 -27.87
N SER A 14 5.00 16.91 -28.91
CA SER A 14 5.27 18.12 -29.71
C SER A 14 4.77 19.42 -29.07
N LYS A 15 4.00 19.36 -27.97
CA LYS A 15 3.60 20.55 -27.18
C LYS A 15 4.79 21.07 -26.35
N GLY A 16 5.84 21.49 -27.05
CA GLY A 16 7.08 22.00 -26.49
C GLY A 16 6.92 23.33 -25.77
N SER A 17 7.59 23.45 -24.63
CA SER A 17 7.66 24.59 -23.68
C SER A 17 6.51 24.74 -22.67
N ALA A 18 5.25 24.82 -23.08
CA ALA A 18 4.12 24.96 -22.14
C ALA A 18 3.95 23.69 -21.27
N GLY A 19 4.07 22.51 -21.89
CA GLY A 19 4.04 21.23 -21.15
C GLY A 19 5.22 21.09 -20.17
N CYS A 20 6.37 21.69 -20.46
CA CYS A 20 7.54 21.65 -19.57
C CYS A 20 7.31 22.46 -18.28
N LEU A 21 6.70 23.65 -18.39
CA LEU A 21 6.34 24.45 -17.22
C LEU A 21 5.22 23.79 -16.40
N GLN A 22 4.19 23.26 -17.05
CA GLN A 22 3.10 22.53 -16.38
C GLN A 22 3.64 21.35 -15.56
N ILE A 23 4.50 20.52 -16.17
CA ILE A 23 5.15 19.39 -15.50
C ILE A 23 6.04 19.88 -14.35
N SER A 24 6.81 20.96 -14.54
CA SER A 24 7.64 21.54 -13.48
C SER A 24 6.81 22.00 -12.27
N ILE A 25 5.71 22.72 -12.52
CA ILE A 25 4.79 23.23 -11.51
C ILE A 25 4.17 22.07 -10.71
N GLU A 26 3.65 21.06 -11.40
CA GLU A 26 3.08 19.85 -10.78
C GLU A 26 4.12 19.13 -9.91
N ALA A 27 5.31 18.88 -10.46
CA ALA A 27 6.38 18.16 -9.78
C ALA A 27 6.87 18.91 -8.53
N LEU A 28 7.05 20.24 -8.63
CA LEU A 28 7.45 21.07 -7.49
C LEU A 28 6.39 21.08 -6.40
N PHE A 29 5.11 21.23 -6.76
CA PHE A 29 4.02 21.21 -5.80
C PHE A 29 3.96 19.89 -5.02
N VAL A 30 3.96 18.75 -5.72
CA VAL A 30 3.94 17.41 -5.10
C VAL A 30 5.18 17.20 -4.23
N SER A 31 6.35 17.59 -4.73
CA SER A 31 7.62 17.50 -4.01
C SER A 31 7.60 18.28 -2.68
N ILE A 32 7.06 19.50 -2.68
CA ILE A 32 6.92 20.32 -1.48
C ILE A 32 5.96 19.66 -0.48
N CYS A 33 4.80 19.20 -0.94
CA CYS A 33 3.80 18.51 -0.12
C CYS A 33 4.38 17.27 0.57
N GLN A 34 5.08 16.42 -0.18
CA GLN A 34 5.75 15.23 0.35
C GLN A 34 6.82 15.60 1.37
N LYS A 35 7.72 16.54 1.05
CA LYS A 35 8.77 16.96 2.00
C LYS A 35 8.18 17.53 3.28
N LYS A 36 7.10 18.32 3.19
CA LYS A 36 6.36 18.87 4.33
C LYS A 36 5.77 17.75 5.19
N HIS A 37 5.15 16.75 4.59
CA HIS A 37 4.58 15.59 5.28
C HIS A 37 5.66 14.84 6.10
N TYR A 38 6.85 14.66 5.53
CA TYR A 38 7.96 13.97 6.19
C TYR A 38 8.90 14.88 7.00
N LEU A 39 8.54 16.13 7.27
CA LEU A 39 9.41 17.10 7.97
C LEU A 39 9.82 16.65 9.38
N TYR A 40 9.02 15.82 10.04
CA TYR A 40 9.25 15.39 11.42
C TYR A 40 9.65 13.92 11.58
N ARG A 41 9.83 13.21 10.46
CA ARG A 41 10.21 11.79 10.47
C ARG A 41 11.72 11.56 10.42
N GLN A 42 12.54 12.61 10.22
CA GLN A 42 14.00 12.51 10.09
C GLN A 42 14.77 13.67 10.75
N ASN A 43 16.04 13.39 11.11
CA ASN A 43 16.92 14.24 11.93
C ASN A 43 17.44 15.51 11.21
N ASP A 44 17.45 15.56 9.87
CA ASP A 44 17.98 16.70 9.09
C ASP A 44 16.90 17.75 8.75
N ARG A 45 16.37 18.41 9.78
CA ARG A 45 15.18 19.29 9.69
C ARG A 45 15.49 20.63 9.01
N ASN A 46 16.63 21.24 9.30
CA ASN A 46 16.98 22.57 8.78
C ASN A 46 17.32 22.53 7.28
N LYS A 47 18.08 21.54 6.80
CA LYS A 47 18.37 21.37 5.37
C LYS A 47 17.10 21.11 4.57
N ARG A 48 16.17 20.31 5.10
CA ARG A 48 14.85 20.08 4.47
C ARG A 48 14.01 21.34 4.42
N ARG A 49 13.97 22.14 5.49
CA ARG A 49 13.27 23.45 5.50
C ARG A 49 13.83 24.40 4.44
N GLN A 50 15.16 24.48 4.31
CA GLN A 50 15.81 25.28 3.26
C GLN A 50 15.43 24.79 1.86
N LYS A 51 15.46 23.48 1.62
CA LYS A 51 15.06 22.90 0.34
C LYS A 51 13.59 23.16 0.00
N ILE A 52 12.69 23.07 0.98
CA ILE A 52 11.28 23.44 0.82
C ILE A 52 11.14 24.91 0.45
N ALA A 53 11.88 25.81 1.10
CA ALA A 53 11.84 27.25 0.78
C ALA A 53 12.35 27.54 -0.64
N GLN A 54 13.43 26.88 -1.07
CA GLN A 54 13.96 26.98 -2.44
C GLN A 54 12.95 26.47 -3.48
N GLU A 55 12.35 25.30 -3.25
CA GLU A 55 11.35 24.73 -4.15
C GLU A 55 10.08 25.60 -4.20
N LYS A 56 9.64 26.17 -3.07
CA LYS A 56 8.54 27.13 -3.04
C LYS A 56 8.84 28.38 -3.88
N LYS A 57 10.04 28.95 -3.75
CA LYS A 57 10.45 30.10 -4.55
C LYS A 57 10.40 29.77 -6.04
N ARG A 58 11.00 28.63 -6.43
CA ARG A 58 11.01 28.16 -7.82
C ARG A 58 9.60 27.89 -8.36
N LEU A 59 8.72 27.30 -7.55
CA LEU A 59 7.33 27.06 -7.93
C LEU A 59 6.62 28.37 -8.27
N LEU A 60 6.78 29.40 -7.45
CA LEU A 60 6.17 30.72 -7.70
C LEU A 60 6.75 31.39 -8.96
N GLU A 61 8.05 31.24 -9.21
CA GLU A 61 8.70 31.72 -10.42
C GLU A 61 8.16 31.01 -11.68
N ASP A 62 7.99 29.69 -11.63
CA ASP A 62 7.46 28.91 -12.74
C ASP A 62 5.97 29.20 -12.99
N ILE A 63 5.17 29.38 -11.93
CA ILE A 63 3.77 29.85 -12.03
C ILE A 63 3.70 31.23 -12.67
N HIS A 64 4.58 32.16 -12.26
CA HIS A 64 4.61 33.49 -12.85
C HIS A 64 4.97 33.44 -14.35
N LYS A 65 5.95 32.62 -14.75
CA LYS A 65 6.27 32.39 -16.16
C LYS A 65 5.10 31.77 -16.92
N TYR A 66 4.41 30.81 -16.32
CA TYR A 66 3.23 30.18 -16.92
C TYR A 66 2.10 31.20 -17.14
N ASN A 67 1.78 32.01 -16.13
CA ASN A 67 0.73 33.03 -16.23
C ASN A 67 1.07 34.15 -17.23
N GLN A 68 2.33 34.31 -17.62
CA GLN A 68 2.74 35.23 -18.69
C GLN A 68 2.52 34.66 -20.10
N GLN A 69 2.33 33.34 -20.23
CA GLN A 69 1.99 32.70 -21.50
C GLN A 69 0.50 32.94 -21.80
N ARG A 70 0.17 33.39 -23.03
CA ARG A 70 -1.20 33.79 -23.40
C ARG A 70 -2.17 32.63 -23.65
N ASP A 71 -1.69 31.39 -23.60
CA ASP A 71 -2.42 30.22 -24.10
C ASP A 71 -3.16 29.40 -23.02
N GLY A 72 -3.15 29.83 -21.75
CA GLY A 72 -3.75 29.06 -20.64
C GLY A 72 -4.49 29.90 -19.61
N ASP A 73 -5.40 29.25 -18.88
CA ASP A 73 -6.09 29.83 -17.74
C ASP A 73 -5.08 30.14 -16.61
N PRO A 74 -5.09 31.36 -16.06
CA PRO A 74 -4.11 31.78 -15.06
C PRO A 74 -4.26 30.99 -13.75
N ILE A 75 -3.13 30.64 -13.15
CA ILE A 75 -3.08 30.03 -11.83
C ILE A 75 -3.19 31.13 -10.76
N ASP A 76 -4.14 31.02 -9.85
CA ASP A 76 -4.17 31.85 -8.64
C ASP A 76 -3.08 31.42 -7.65
N ILE A 77 -2.10 32.31 -7.45
CA ILE A 77 -0.98 32.10 -6.55
C ILE A 77 -1.44 31.94 -5.10
N ASN A 78 -2.48 32.68 -4.68
CA ASN A 78 -2.95 32.64 -3.30
C ASN A 78 -3.53 31.27 -2.95
N THR A 79 -4.36 30.71 -3.84
CA THR A 79 -4.87 29.34 -3.71
C THR A 79 -3.75 28.30 -3.60
N VAL A 80 -2.70 28.41 -4.42
CA VAL A 80 -1.55 27.48 -4.35
C VAL A 80 -0.83 27.60 -3.00
N VAL A 81 -0.59 28.82 -2.52
CA VAL A 81 0.08 29.06 -1.23
C VAL A 81 -0.77 28.56 -0.05
N GLU A 82 -2.09 28.72 -0.11
CA GLU A 82 -3.03 28.23 0.88
C GLU A 82 -3.01 26.69 0.92
N LYS A 83 -3.13 26.02 -0.23
CA LYS A 83 -3.09 24.55 -0.33
C LYS A 83 -1.75 23.96 0.14
N LEU A 84 -0.64 24.65 -0.10
CA LEU A 84 0.67 24.27 0.46
C LEU A 84 0.76 24.47 1.98
N SER A 85 -0.11 25.28 2.57
CA SER A 85 -0.13 25.63 3.99
C SER A 85 -1.05 24.70 4.80
N THR A 86 -2.15 24.23 4.22
CA THR A 86 -3.01 23.20 4.81
C THR A 86 -2.25 21.89 5.08
N LYS A 87 -2.61 21.19 6.17
CA LYS A 87 -2.05 19.87 6.52
C LYS A 87 -2.71 18.74 5.72
N SER A 88 -3.96 18.96 5.29
CA SER A 88 -4.66 18.08 4.36
C SER A 88 -4.09 18.36 2.98
N ALA A 89 -3.24 17.47 2.49
CA ALA A 89 -2.75 17.51 1.12
C ALA A 89 -3.88 17.02 0.19
N GLU A 90 -4.95 17.82 0.09
CA GLU A 90 -5.89 17.66 -1.01
C GLU A 90 -5.15 18.00 -2.29
N SER A 91 -5.30 17.12 -3.29
CA SER A 91 -4.74 17.32 -4.62
C SER A 91 -5.18 18.68 -5.16
N MET A 92 -4.22 19.50 -5.58
CA MET A 92 -4.50 20.66 -6.42
C MET A 92 -4.88 20.16 -7.80
N ILE A 93 -6.02 20.61 -8.32
CA ILE A 93 -6.35 20.45 -9.74
C ILE A 93 -5.77 21.65 -10.45
N TRP A 94 -4.94 21.42 -11.46
CA TRP A 94 -4.38 22.51 -12.25
C TRP A 94 -5.34 22.94 -13.37
N PRO A 95 -5.28 24.19 -13.83
CA PRO A 95 -6.18 24.67 -14.89
C PRO A 95 -6.09 23.87 -16.19
N TRP A 96 -4.90 23.36 -16.54
CA TRP A 96 -4.69 22.48 -17.70
C TRP A 96 -5.12 21.03 -17.49
N GLN A 97 -5.46 20.64 -16.26
CA GLN A 97 -6.07 19.35 -15.92
C GLN A 97 -7.61 19.45 -15.96
N GLY A 98 -8.14 20.45 -16.69
CA GLY A 98 -9.54 20.85 -16.73
C GLY A 98 -10.55 19.73 -16.99
N PRO A 99 -11.86 20.06 -17.00
CA PRO A 99 -12.92 19.06 -17.13
C PRO A 99 -12.66 18.21 -18.37
N ASN A 100 -12.71 16.89 -18.20
CA ASN A 100 -12.54 15.93 -19.28
C ASN A 100 -13.52 16.27 -20.43
N ARG A 101 -13.22 15.87 -21.67
CA ARG A 101 -14.10 16.12 -22.85
C ARG A 101 -15.56 15.71 -22.61
N ASP A 102 -15.74 14.80 -21.67
CA ASP A 102 -16.93 14.12 -21.19
C ASP A 102 -17.64 14.85 -20.01
N GLY A 103 -17.17 16.04 -19.61
CA GLY A 103 -17.86 16.95 -18.67
C GLY A 103 -17.78 16.56 -17.19
N VAL A 104 -17.10 15.45 -16.86
CA VAL A 104 -16.95 14.97 -15.47
C VAL A 104 -15.62 15.46 -14.87
N ASP A 105 -15.73 16.09 -13.70
CA ASP A 105 -14.60 16.58 -12.92
C ASP A 105 -13.64 15.45 -12.48
N ILE A 106 -12.34 15.74 -12.47
CA ILE A 106 -11.28 14.78 -12.17
C ILE A 106 -11.35 14.27 -10.73
N LEU A 107 -11.81 15.07 -9.76
CA LEU A 107 -11.99 14.58 -8.38
C LEU A 107 -13.12 13.57 -8.27
N THR A 108 -14.17 13.75 -9.08
CA THR A 108 -15.28 12.79 -9.13
C THR A 108 -14.79 11.45 -9.70
N LYS A 109 -14.04 11.49 -10.81
CA LYS A 109 -13.42 10.29 -11.39
C LYS A 109 -12.47 9.60 -10.41
N LYS A 110 -11.62 10.37 -9.74
CA LYS A 110 -10.71 9.86 -8.71
C LYS A 110 -11.47 9.22 -7.56
N GLY A 111 -12.53 9.86 -7.06
CA GLY A 111 -13.34 9.32 -5.96
C GLY A 111 -13.97 7.97 -6.31
N LEU A 112 -14.50 7.82 -7.53
CA LEU A 112 -15.03 6.54 -8.01
C LEU A 112 -13.94 5.49 -8.18
N PHE A 113 -12.80 5.87 -8.76
CA PHE A 113 -11.66 4.97 -8.91
C PHE A 113 -11.12 4.51 -7.55
N ASP A 114 -10.96 5.41 -6.58
CA ASP A 114 -10.49 5.09 -5.23
C ASP A 114 -11.46 4.12 -4.54
N GLN A 115 -12.78 4.27 -4.75
CA GLN A 115 -13.79 3.31 -4.26
C GLN A 115 -13.66 1.94 -4.92
N GLU A 116 -13.52 1.89 -6.24
CA GLU A 116 -13.33 0.66 -7.00
C GLU A 116 -12.04 -0.07 -6.59
N MET A 117 -10.95 0.68 -6.40
CA MET A 117 -9.67 0.16 -5.92
C MET A 117 -9.80 -0.40 -4.50
N LEU A 118 -10.52 0.28 -3.61
CA LEU A 118 -10.78 -0.21 -2.26
C LEU A 118 -11.58 -1.52 -2.28
N LEU A 119 -12.64 -1.60 -3.09
CA LEU A 119 -13.43 -2.82 -3.25
C LEU A 119 -12.61 -3.98 -3.82
N SER A 120 -11.75 -3.68 -4.80
CA SER A 120 -10.83 -4.66 -5.38
C SER A 120 -9.85 -5.18 -4.33
N ARG A 121 -9.26 -4.29 -3.52
CA ARG A 121 -8.36 -4.67 -2.43
C ARG A 121 -9.08 -5.50 -1.37
N LEU A 122 -10.27 -5.11 -0.95
CA LEU A 122 -11.06 -5.87 0.03
C LEU A 122 -11.40 -7.28 -0.50
N THR A 123 -11.68 -7.40 -1.79
CA THR A 123 -11.95 -8.69 -2.43
C THR A 123 -10.70 -9.58 -2.41
N GLU A 124 -9.53 -9.02 -2.70
CA GLU A 124 -8.24 -9.71 -2.60
C GLU A 124 -7.95 -10.17 -1.16
N GLU A 125 -8.07 -9.28 -0.18
CA GLU A 125 -7.84 -9.58 1.24
C GLU A 125 -8.76 -10.71 1.74
N LYS A 126 -10.03 -10.70 1.35
CA LYS A 126 -10.97 -11.78 1.68
C LYS A 126 -10.49 -13.13 1.13
N GLN A 127 -10.01 -13.16 -0.12
CA GLN A 127 -9.51 -14.39 -0.73
C GLN A 127 -8.25 -14.90 -0.03
N ILE A 128 -7.32 -14.01 0.31
CA ILE A 128 -6.10 -14.34 1.06
C ILE A 128 -6.48 -14.94 2.41
N LEU A 129 -7.35 -14.27 3.18
CA LEU A 129 -7.75 -14.74 4.50
C LEU A 129 -8.39 -16.13 4.45
N VAL A 130 -9.30 -16.37 3.51
CA VAL A 130 -9.91 -17.70 3.33
C VAL A 130 -8.86 -18.76 3.03
N LYS A 131 -7.90 -18.45 2.15
CA LYS A 131 -6.82 -19.38 1.79
C LYS A 131 -5.92 -19.70 2.98
N GLU A 132 -5.50 -18.68 3.74
CA GLU A 132 -4.67 -18.86 4.94
C GLU A 132 -5.41 -19.66 6.01
N MET A 133 -6.70 -19.38 6.21
CA MET A 133 -7.52 -20.10 7.20
C MET A 133 -7.73 -21.56 6.78
N MET A 134 -7.94 -21.84 5.50
CA MET A 134 -7.97 -23.21 4.97
C MET A 134 -6.64 -23.94 5.19
N GLN A 135 -5.51 -23.29 4.90
CA GLN A 135 -4.18 -23.84 5.13
C GLN A 135 -3.94 -24.13 6.61
N HIS A 136 -4.35 -23.23 7.50
CA HIS A 136 -4.24 -23.41 8.94
C HIS A 136 -5.09 -24.58 9.43
N CYS A 137 -6.35 -24.68 8.99
CA CYS A 137 -7.21 -25.82 9.27
C CYS A 137 -6.60 -27.15 8.79
N GLN A 138 -5.98 -27.17 7.61
CA GLN A 138 -5.30 -28.36 7.11
C GLN A 138 -4.09 -28.73 7.96
N TYR A 139 -3.26 -27.73 8.32
CA TYR A 139 -2.13 -27.91 9.22
C TYR A 139 -2.54 -28.50 10.57
N LEU A 140 -3.63 -28.01 11.17
CA LEU A 140 -4.16 -28.53 12.44
C LEU A 140 -4.62 -29.99 12.29
N LYS A 141 -5.36 -30.33 11.22
CA LYS A 141 -5.78 -31.71 10.93
C LYS A 141 -4.60 -32.66 10.79
N ASP A 142 -3.58 -32.24 10.05
CA ASP A 142 -2.37 -33.03 9.86
C ASP A 142 -1.60 -33.21 11.18
N SER A 143 -1.56 -32.17 12.01
CA SER A 143 -0.89 -32.20 13.31
C SER A 143 -1.62 -33.11 14.30
N VAL A 144 -2.95 -33.07 14.34
CA VAL A 144 -3.78 -34.01 15.11
C VAL A 144 -3.49 -35.45 14.68
N SER A 145 -3.47 -35.72 13.38
CA SER A 145 -3.20 -37.05 12.83
C SER A 145 -1.81 -37.57 13.18
N LYS A 146 -0.79 -36.69 13.18
CA LYS A 146 0.57 -37.01 13.62
C LYS A 146 0.62 -37.39 15.09
N VAL A 147 0.00 -36.60 15.97
CA VAL A 147 -0.04 -36.88 17.42
C VAL A 147 -0.76 -38.21 17.68
N GLN A 148 -1.89 -38.47 17.02
CA GLN A 148 -2.61 -39.74 17.14
C GLN A 148 -1.77 -40.94 16.68
N THR A 149 -1.04 -40.80 15.57
CA THR A 149 -0.10 -41.83 15.09
C THR A 149 1.00 -42.11 16.13
N LEU A 150 1.52 -41.09 16.80
CA LEU A 150 2.53 -41.25 17.86
C LEU A 150 1.96 -41.89 19.13
N MET A 151 0.67 -41.66 19.44
CA MET A 151 0.02 -42.24 20.61
C MET A 151 -0.23 -43.76 20.49
N ALA A 152 -0.45 -44.27 19.28
CA ALA A 152 -0.74 -45.69 19.06
C ALA A 152 0.35 -46.66 19.56
N PRO A 153 1.65 -46.51 19.19
CA PRO A 153 2.69 -47.41 19.68
C PRO A 153 2.93 -47.25 21.18
N VAL A 154 2.81 -46.03 21.72
CA VAL A 154 2.96 -45.79 23.15
C VAL A 154 1.86 -46.49 23.95
N SER A 155 0.61 -46.41 23.47
CA SER A 155 -0.52 -47.11 24.09
C SER A 155 -0.33 -48.63 24.09
N LEU A 156 0.20 -49.18 23.00
CA LEU A 156 0.51 -50.61 22.90
C LEU A 156 1.59 -51.03 23.91
N ILE A 157 2.66 -50.25 24.04
CA ILE A 157 3.76 -50.51 25.01
C ILE A 157 3.24 -50.49 26.46
N THR A 158 2.39 -49.51 26.80
CA THR A 158 1.79 -49.44 28.14
C THR A 158 0.82 -50.60 28.42
N GLN A 159 0.19 -51.19 27.40
CA GLN A 159 -0.72 -52.34 27.56
C GLN A 159 0.04 -53.67 27.66
N THR A 160 1.16 -53.83 26.94
CA THR A 160 1.95 -55.07 26.96
C THR A 160 2.86 -55.18 28.17
N GLY A 161 3.10 -54.08 28.89
CA GLY A 161 3.99 -54.04 30.06
C GLY A 161 5.46 -54.31 29.73
N SER A 162 5.82 -54.30 28.44
CA SER A 162 7.18 -54.54 27.94
C SER A 162 7.75 -53.23 27.44
N TYR A 163 8.61 -52.62 28.25
CA TYR A 163 9.15 -51.29 28.00
C TYR A 163 10.54 -51.37 27.35
N PRO A 164 10.67 -51.02 26.06
CA PRO A 164 11.95 -51.08 25.37
C PRO A 164 12.90 -49.96 25.82
N ASN A 165 14.20 -50.12 25.54
CA ASN A 165 15.25 -49.11 25.70
C ASN A 165 15.49 -48.61 27.14
N GLY A 166 15.09 -49.38 28.17
CA GLY A 166 15.33 -49.02 29.57
C GLY A 166 14.48 -47.84 30.08
N ILE A 167 13.45 -47.45 29.34
CA ILE A 167 12.47 -46.44 29.77
C ILE A 167 11.50 -47.11 30.74
N THR A 168 11.19 -46.44 31.85
CA THR A 168 10.25 -46.98 32.85
C THR A 168 8.80 -46.80 32.42
N GLU A 169 7.89 -47.51 33.09
CA GLU A 169 6.45 -47.33 32.93
C GLU A 169 6.01 -45.87 33.13
N GLU A 170 6.55 -45.20 34.16
CA GLU A 170 6.25 -43.79 34.44
C GLU A 170 6.71 -42.86 33.30
N GLY A 171 7.82 -43.20 32.64
CA GLY A 171 8.31 -42.47 31.47
C GLY A 171 7.32 -42.52 30.30
N TYR A 172 6.76 -43.70 30.01
CA TYR A 172 5.74 -43.86 28.97
C TYR A 172 4.40 -43.23 29.35
N ASN A 173 4.00 -43.30 30.63
CA ASN A 173 2.82 -42.61 31.13
C ASN A 173 2.96 -41.09 31.02
N GLY A 174 4.13 -40.53 31.34
CA GLY A 174 4.46 -39.12 31.16
C GLY A 174 4.39 -38.69 29.69
N LEU A 175 4.95 -39.48 28.78
CA LEU A 175 4.87 -39.24 27.34
C LEU A 175 3.41 -39.25 26.84
N MET A 176 2.59 -40.19 27.30
CA MET A 176 1.16 -40.22 26.97
C MET A 176 0.42 -38.98 27.47
N CYS A 177 0.73 -38.50 28.68
CA CYS A 177 0.15 -37.26 29.20
C CYS A 177 0.51 -36.06 28.31
N LEU A 178 1.76 -35.95 27.86
CA LEU A 178 2.20 -34.88 26.95
C LEU A 178 1.51 -34.95 25.59
N LEU A 179 1.39 -36.15 25.00
CA LEU A 179 0.71 -36.35 23.72
C LEU A 179 -0.79 -36.02 23.83
N ARG A 180 -1.45 -36.42 24.93
CA ARG A 180 -2.86 -36.07 25.20
C ARG A 180 -3.05 -34.57 25.38
N ARG A 181 -2.13 -33.89 26.08
CA ARG A 181 -2.17 -32.43 26.23
C ARG A 181 -2.02 -31.73 24.88
N ASN A 182 -1.02 -32.13 24.09
CA ASN A 182 -0.82 -31.56 22.75
C ASN A 182 -2.04 -31.79 21.83
N LEU A 183 -2.65 -32.98 21.89
CA LEU A 183 -3.88 -33.27 21.16
C LEU A 183 -5.06 -32.39 21.60
N HIS A 184 -5.15 -32.07 22.89
CA HIS A 184 -6.16 -31.17 23.42
C HIS A 184 -5.97 -29.74 22.89
N ASP A 185 -4.73 -29.24 22.93
CA ASP A 185 -4.38 -27.89 22.47
C ASP A 185 -4.63 -27.70 20.96
N LEU A 186 -4.46 -28.74 20.15
CA LEU A 186 -4.71 -28.72 18.70
C LEU A 186 -6.19 -28.80 18.30
N ARG A 187 -7.11 -29.01 19.24
CA ARG A 187 -8.56 -29.15 19.01
C ARG A 187 -9.40 -27.96 19.49
N LEU A 188 -8.74 -26.94 20.08
CA LEU A 188 -9.33 -25.65 20.43
C LEU A 188 -9.69 -24.84 19.17
#